data_AF-A0A9Q8P528-F1
#
_entry.id   AF-A0A9Q8P528-F1
#
_cell.length_a   1.000
_cell.length_b   1.000
_cell.length_c   1.000
_cell.angle_alpha   90.00
_cell.angle_beta   90.00
_cell.angle_gamma   90.00
#
_symmetry.space_group_name_H-M   'P 1'
#
loop_
_entity.id
_entity.type
_entity.pdbx_description
1 polymer ?
#
loop_
_entity_poly.entity_id
_entity_poly.type
_entity_poly.pdbx_seq_one_letter_code
_entity_poly.pdbx_strand_id
1 'polypeptide(L)'
;MLTRVYHRSTGQRREHGASPPSPTFADRRSHLELHQDNTMASNKQTTNALLTEHFRYTPLTLLDDIINTVNELVFRAVNAIEEGFGGTTAQQLGFQLDEETAVSLPNDEARRERLAELKQNEVDNGIVKLESLLNATVDKDFDKFEIYTLRNILAVGHAEEDLANWVRLDHYKGVDVVNADEVPTPQQVQLQRRKLHETAKLNTMLKAEEARNAAILSQLSRLIGAEPKQEGEESENKAPFAFLKSSEATAQAQNLAQDTQETLKQIPALQQLLEKLKDAMQNNSNPRQARFDDSDSMDGRRRQYLNAQTRRALERKGIDPESGAGSSLTAGRRMGREELEGIESVAQALGGAQNARSRSR
;
A
#
# COMPACT_ATOMS: atom_id res chain seq x y z
N MET A 1 -51.39 -25.22 5.89
CA MET A 1 -52.69 -25.91 5.97
C MET A 1 -53.40 -25.76 4.64
N LEU A 2 -53.99 -26.86 4.15
CA LEU A 2 -54.83 -27.03 2.95
C LEU A 2 -54.13 -27.26 1.59
N THR A 3 -53.64 -28.49 1.50
CA THR A 3 -53.70 -29.48 0.41
C THR A 3 -54.86 -29.35 -0.60
N ARG A 4 -54.57 -29.63 -1.88
CA ARG A 4 -55.27 -30.54 -2.84
C ARG A 4 -54.99 -30.07 -4.29
N VAL A 5 -54.87 -30.88 -5.35
CA VAL A 5 -54.88 -32.34 -5.60
C VAL A 5 -54.36 -32.51 -7.04
N TYR A 6 -53.56 -33.56 -7.27
CA TYR A 6 -53.22 -34.09 -8.59
C TYR A 6 -54.41 -34.84 -9.19
N HIS A 7 -54.77 -34.58 -10.45
CA HIS A 7 -55.36 -35.60 -11.30
C HIS A 7 -54.81 -35.58 -12.72
N ARG A 8 -54.45 -36.79 -13.15
CA ARG A 8 -53.81 -37.21 -14.38
C ARG A 8 -54.91 -37.57 -15.38
N SER A 9 -54.80 -37.14 -16.64
CA SER A 9 -55.49 -37.83 -17.73
C SER A 9 -54.72 -37.69 -19.04
N THR A 10 -54.67 -38.82 -19.71
CA THR A 10 -53.94 -39.22 -20.91
C THR A 10 -54.51 -38.64 -22.20
N GLY A 11 -53.65 -38.40 -23.19
CA GLY A 11 -54.07 -38.08 -24.55
C GLY A 11 -52.91 -38.03 -25.55
N GLN A 12 -52.34 -39.19 -25.87
CA GLN A 12 -51.51 -39.35 -27.07
C GLN A 12 -52.38 -39.12 -28.32
N ARG A 13 -52.02 -38.13 -29.15
CA ARG A 13 -52.32 -38.16 -30.58
C ARG A 13 -51.04 -37.87 -31.36
N ARG A 14 -50.68 -38.84 -32.19
CA ARG A 14 -49.64 -38.77 -33.22
C ARG A 14 -50.08 -37.75 -34.25
N GLU A 15 -49.23 -36.77 -34.55
CA GLU A 15 -49.30 -36.05 -35.82
C GLU A 15 -48.03 -36.28 -36.63
N HIS A 16 -48.27 -36.56 -37.90
CA HIS A 16 -47.33 -36.97 -38.91
C HIS A 16 -46.37 -35.83 -39.28
N GLY A 17 -45.16 -36.21 -39.68
CA GLY A 17 -44.14 -35.30 -40.16
C GLY A 17 -44.60 -34.46 -41.34
N ALA A 18 -44.42 -33.15 -41.20
CA ALA A 18 -44.36 -32.21 -42.31
C ALA A 18 -42.96 -31.57 -42.27
N SER A 19 -42.16 -31.82 -43.31
CA SER A 19 -40.96 -31.02 -43.56
C SER A 19 -41.34 -29.55 -43.71
N PRO A 20 -40.55 -28.61 -43.16
CA PRO A 20 -40.78 -27.20 -43.43
C PRO A 20 -40.61 -26.91 -44.93
N PRO A 21 -41.44 -26.03 -45.52
CA PRO A 21 -41.29 -25.67 -46.93
C PRO A 21 -39.93 -24.98 -47.13
N SER A 22 -39.18 -25.45 -48.13
CA SER A 22 -37.92 -24.84 -48.55
C SER A 22 -38.16 -23.38 -48.96
N PRO A 23 -37.35 -22.42 -48.46
CA PRO A 23 -37.57 -21.00 -48.70
C PRO A 23 -37.50 -20.69 -50.20
N THR A 24 -38.50 -19.98 -50.69
CA THR A 24 -38.61 -19.60 -52.11
C THR A 24 -37.46 -18.66 -52.50
N PHE A 25 -37.12 -18.61 -53.79
CA PHE A 25 -35.97 -17.85 -54.30
C PHE A 25 -36.05 -16.34 -54.01
N ALA A 26 -37.26 -15.80 -53.89
CA ALA A 26 -37.51 -14.41 -53.48
C ALA A 26 -37.17 -14.17 -52.00
N ASP A 27 -37.49 -15.13 -51.13
CA ASP A 27 -37.19 -15.08 -49.68
C ASP A 27 -35.69 -15.21 -49.40
N ARG A 28 -34.96 -15.95 -50.23
CA ARG A 28 -33.49 -16.00 -50.12
C ARG A 28 -32.84 -14.69 -50.55
N ARG A 29 -33.39 -13.98 -51.54
CA ARG A 29 -32.87 -12.67 -51.98
C ARG A 29 -33.08 -11.59 -50.93
N SER A 30 -34.28 -11.48 -50.36
CA SER A 30 -34.57 -10.53 -49.29
C SER A 30 -33.71 -10.79 -48.04
N HIS A 31 -33.49 -12.05 -47.68
CA HIS A 31 -32.67 -12.42 -46.53
C HIS A 31 -31.17 -12.18 -46.77
N LEU A 32 -30.69 -12.27 -48.02
CA LEU A 32 -29.31 -11.93 -48.41
C LEU A 32 -29.09 -10.41 -48.43
N GLU A 33 -30.04 -9.63 -48.96
CA GLU A 33 -29.99 -8.16 -48.97
C GLU A 33 -29.97 -7.60 -47.55
N LEU A 34 -30.85 -8.11 -46.66
CA LEU A 34 -30.87 -7.70 -45.25
C LEU A 34 -29.57 -8.04 -44.49
N HIS A 35 -28.91 -9.16 -44.81
CA HIS A 35 -27.61 -9.51 -44.22
C HIS A 35 -26.47 -8.62 -44.74
N GLN A 36 -26.51 -8.24 -46.03
CA GLN A 36 -25.55 -7.30 -46.62
C GLN A 36 -25.69 -5.89 -46.03
N ASP A 37 -26.91 -5.41 -45.83
CA ASP A 37 -27.13 -4.09 -45.25
C ASP A 37 -26.68 -4.00 -43.79
N ASN A 38 -26.91 -5.06 -43.01
CA ASN A 38 -26.52 -5.10 -41.60
C ASN A 38 -24.99 -5.20 -41.41
N THR A 39 -24.29 -5.91 -42.29
CA THR A 39 -22.82 -6.01 -42.29
C THR A 39 -22.17 -4.70 -42.75
N MET A 40 -22.73 -4.05 -43.78
CA MET A 40 -22.27 -2.73 -44.25
C MET A 40 -22.45 -1.62 -43.19
N ALA A 41 -23.57 -1.62 -42.46
CA ALA A 41 -23.81 -0.67 -41.38
C ALA A 41 -22.85 -0.89 -40.21
N SER A 42 -22.58 -2.15 -39.85
CA SER A 42 -21.60 -2.51 -38.82
C SER A 42 -20.19 -2.04 -39.18
N ASN A 43 -19.77 -2.20 -40.45
CA ASN A 43 -18.43 -1.79 -40.88
C ASN A 43 -18.24 -0.27 -40.78
N LYS A 44 -19.25 0.54 -41.15
CA LYS A 44 -19.20 2.01 -40.99
C LYS A 44 -19.11 2.44 -39.53
N GLN A 45 -19.74 1.70 -38.62
CA GLN A 45 -19.61 1.95 -37.18
C GLN A 45 -18.21 1.61 -36.68
N THR A 46 -17.64 0.49 -37.11
CA THR A 46 -16.27 0.09 -36.76
C THR A 46 -15.23 1.09 -37.28
N THR A 47 -15.36 1.56 -38.53
CA THR A 47 -14.44 2.57 -39.09
C THR A 47 -14.51 3.88 -38.33
N ASN A 48 -15.72 4.34 -37.99
CA ASN A 48 -15.89 5.53 -37.17
C ASN A 48 -15.29 5.33 -35.79
N ALA A 49 -15.47 4.17 -35.16
CA ALA A 49 -14.87 3.87 -33.86
C ALA A 49 -13.34 3.92 -33.92
N LEU A 50 -12.73 3.27 -34.92
CA LEU A 50 -11.28 3.27 -35.15
C LEU A 50 -10.73 4.68 -35.36
N LEU A 51 -11.40 5.48 -36.20
CA LEU A 51 -10.99 6.86 -36.45
C LEU A 51 -11.16 7.73 -35.21
N THR A 52 -12.26 7.57 -34.46
CA THR A 52 -12.48 8.30 -33.21
C THR A 52 -11.46 7.96 -32.15
N GLU A 53 -11.03 6.69 -32.07
CA GLU A 53 -9.98 6.26 -31.16
C GLU A 53 -8.61 6.80 -31.59
N HIS A 54 -8.31 6.80 -32.89
CA HIS A 54 -7.08 7.36 -33.43
C HIS A 54 -6.95 8.86 -33.16
N PHE A 55 -7.97 9.62 -33.54
CA PHE A 55 -7.99 11.08 -33.41
C PHE A 55 -8.30 11.55 -31.99
N ARG A 56 -8.90 10.70 -31.15
CA ARG A 56 -9.44 11.01 -29.82
C ARG A 56 -10.61 12.00 -29.80
N TYR A 57 -11.15 12.30 -30.98
CA TYR A 57 -12.35 13.08 -31.20
C TYR A 57 -13.04 12.56 -32.46
N THR A 58 -14.30 12.91 -32.67
CA THR A 58 -15.03 12.45 -33.86
C THR A 58 -14.57 13.23 -35.10
N PRO A 59 -14.36 12.58 -36.26
CA PRO A 59 -14.04 13.26 -37.52
C PRO A 59 -14.99 14.42 -37.86
N LEU A 60 -16.26 14.29 -37.48
CA LEU A 60 -17.28 15.33 -37.67
C LEU A 60 -16.95 16.60 -36.88
N THR A 61 -16.50 16.46 -35.62
CA THR A 61 -16.11 17.60 -34.77
C THR A 61 -14.98 18.43 -35.40
N LEU A 62 -14.01 17.80 -36.06
CA LEU A 62 -12.95 18.51 -36.76
C LEU A 62 -13.49 19.36 -37.92
N LEU A 63 -14.46 18.83 -38.65
CA LEU A 63 -15.08 19.54 -39.77
C LEU A 63 -15.96 20.69 -39.27
N ASP A 64 -16.72 20.47 -38.20
CA ASP A 64 -17.51 21.52 -37.54
C ASP A 64 -16.60 22.69 -37.12
N ASP A 65 -15.46 22.40 -36.48
CA ASP A 65 -14.50 23.43 -36.07
C ASP A 65 -13.92 24.18 -37.28
N ILE A 66 -13.58 23.47 -38.36
CA ILE A 66 -13.09 24.12 -39.60
C ILE A 66 -14.18 25.04 -40.20
N ILE A 67 -15.42 24.56 -40.34
CA ILE A 67 -16.53 25.34 -40.90
C ILE A 67 -16.79 26.59 -40.04
N ASN A 68 -16.81 26.43 -38.71
CA ASN A 68 -16.96 27.55 -37.79
C ASN A 68 -15.84 28.59 -37.96
N THR A 69 -14.58 28.15 -38.04
CA THR A 69 -13.45 29.08 -38.24
C THR A 69 -13.51 29.81 -39.59
N VAL A 70 -13.96 29.14 -40.65
CA VAL A 70 -14.10 29.75 -41.98
C VAL A 70 -15.23 30.77 -41.99
N ASN A 71 -16.37 30.44 -41.38
CA ASN A 71 -17.49 31.38 -41.24
C ASN A 71 -17.05 32.63 -40.45
N GLU A 72 -16.35 32.46 -39.33
CA GLU A 72 -15.78 33.59 -38.60
C GLU A 72 -14.81 34.42 -39.46
N LEU A 73 -13.97 33.77 -40.26
CA LEU A 73 -13.01 34.44 -41.13
C LEU A 73 -13.71 35.21 -42.27
N VAL A 74 -14.81 34.67 -42.80
CA VAL A 74 -15.66 35.34 -43.79
C VAL A 74 -16.23 36.62 -43.20
N PHE A 75 -16.84 36.58 -42.01
CA PHE A 75 -17.34 37.79 -41.34
C PHE A 75 -16.23 38.81 -41.09
N ARG A 76 -15.06 38.36 -40.62
CA ARG A 76 -13.90 39.26 -40.41
C ARG A 76 -13.42 39.89 -41.71
N ALA A 77 -13.40 39.14 -42.81
CA ALA A 77 -13.00 39.65 -44.12
C ALA A 77 -13.99 40.70 -44.65
N VAL A 78 -15.30 40.44 -44.52
CA VAL A 78 -16.35 41.39 -44.90
C VAL A 78 -16.23 42.68 -44.08
N ASN A 79 -16.05 42.58 -42.76
CA ASN A 79 -15.87 43.75 -41.90
C ASN A 79 -14.58 44.53 -42.23
N ALA A 80 -13.48 43.83 -42.56
CA ALA A 80 -12.25 44.49 -42.98
C ALA A 80 -12.40 45.23 -44.32
N ILE A 81 -13.23 44.70 -45.23
CA ILE A 81 -13.59 45.38 -46.48
C ILE A 81 -14.44 46.63 -46.19
N GLU A 82 -15.43 46.53 -45.30
CA GLU A 82 -16.23 47.68 -44.84
C GLU A 82 -15.36 48.79 -44.23
N GLU A 83 -14.46 48.43 -43.31
CA GLU A 83 -13.52 49.38 -42.69
C GLU A 83 -12.59 50.01 -43.75
N GLY A 84 -12.12 49.21 -44.72
CA GLY A 84 -11.30 49.68 -45.84
C GLY A 84 -12.04 50.70 -46.72
N PHE A 85 -13.32 50.50 -47.00
CA PHE A 85 -14.14 51.48 -47.72
C PHE A 85 -14.53 52.69 -46.84
N GLY A 86 -14.61 52.52 -45.52
CA GLY A 86 -14.76 53.61 -44.56
C GLY A 86 -13.62 54.63 -44.64
N GLY A 87 -12.38 54.15 -44.80
CA GLY A 87 -11.18 54.98 -44.89
C GLY A 87 -10.96 55.73 -46.21
N THR A 88 -11.72 55.42 -47.26
CA THR A 88 -11.56 56.01 -48.61
C THR A 88 -12.60 57.10 -48.89
N THR A 89 -12.18 58.17 -49.56
CA THR A 89 -13.09 59.27 -49.95
C THR A 89 -13.91 58.90 -51.18
N ALA A 90 -15.17 59.37 -51.25
CA ALA A 90 -16.09 59.07 -52.36
C ALA A 90 -15.52 59.45 -53.75
N GLN A 91 -14.69 60.49 -53.80
CA GLN A 91 -14.04 60.97 -55.03
C GLN A 91 -12.96 60.01 -55.54
N GLN A 92 -12.24 59.33 -54.65
CA GLN A 92 -11.22 58.34 -55.01
C GLN A 92 -11.82 57.04 -55.53
N LEU A 93 -13.03 56.72 -55.07
CA LEU A 93 -13.83 55.58 -55.52
C LEU A 93 -14.56 55.84 -56.84
N GLY A 94 -14.53 57.08 -57.34
CA GLY A 94 -15.14 57.45 -58.62
C GLY A 94 -16.63 57.79 -58.55
N PHE A 95 -17.19 58.05 -57.36
CA PHE A 95 -18.57 58.53 -57.24
C PHE A 95 -18.71 59.93 -57.83
N GLN A 96 -19.70 60.12 -58.69
CA GLN A 96 -20.04 61.39 -59.33
C GLN A 96 -21.49 61.74 -58.98
N LEU A 97 -21.78 63.04 -58.85
CA LEU A 97 -23.17 63.51 -58.79
C LEU A 97 -23.69 63.65 -60.21
N ASP A 98 -24.96 63.26 -60.41
CA ASP A 98 -25.71 63.60 -61.60
C ASP A 98 -25.79 65.13 -61.76
N GLU A 99 -25.69 65.63 -62.99
CA GLU A 99 -25.63 67.07 -63.29
C GLU A 99 -26.84 67.84 -62.70
N GLU A 100 -28.03 67.24 -62.66
CA GLU A 100 -29.24 67.84 -62.07
C GLU A 100 -29.15 68.00 -60.55
N THR A 101 -28.52 67.03 -59.87
CA THR A 101 -28.29 67.10 -58.42
C THR A 101 -27.12 68.02 -58.09
N ALA A 102 -26.11 68.10 -58.95
CA ALA A 102 -24.98 69.01 -58.77
C ALA A 102 -25.37 70.50 -58.86
N VAL A 103 -26.41 70.82 -59.64
CA VAL A 103 -26.96 72.17 -59.83
C VAL A 103 -27.95 72.57 -58.72
N SER A 104 -28.67 71.62 -58.13
CA SER A 104 -29.65 71.91 -57.06
C SER A 104 -29.00 72.15 -55.69
N LEU A 105 -27.73 71.79 -55.50
CA LEU A 105 -27.00 72.03 -54.26
C LEU A 105 -26.16 73.32 -54.33
N PRO A 106 -26.40 74.30 -53.44
CA PRO A 106 -25.74 75.61 -53.50
C PRO A 106 -24.32 75.65 -52.90
N ASN A 107 -23.93 74.67 -52.06
CA ASN A 107 -22.63 74.62 -51.38
C ASN A 107 -21.80 73.39 -51.76
N ASP A 108 -20.49 73.58 -51.94
CA ASP A 108 -19.53 72.48 -52.18
C ASP A 108 -19.47 71.47 -51.02
N GLU A 109 -19.74 71.93 -49.79
CA GLU A 109 -19.86 71.05 -48.62
C GLU A 109 -21.07 70.14 -48.70
N ALA A 110 -22.22 70.68 -49.09
CA ALA A 110 -23.45 69.90 -49.25
C ALA A 110 -23.32 68.90 -50.41
N ARG A 111 -22.56 69.24 -51.47
CA ARG A 111 -22.19 68.31 -52.55
C ARG A 111 -21.33 67.14 -52.04
N ARG A 112 -20.37 67.41 -51.15
CA ARG A 112 -19.52 66.37 -50.53
C ARG A 112 -20.30 65.47 -49.57
N GLU A 113 -21.24 66.04 -48.81
CA GLU A 113 -22.12 65.28 -47.91
C GLU A 113 -23.04 64.34 -48.70
N ARG A 114 -23.64 64.82 -49.79
CA ARG A 114 -24.42 63.97 -50.70
C ARG A 114 -23.60 62.86 -51.35
N LEU A 115 -22.36 63.15 -51.77
CA LEU A 115 -21.43 62.12 -52.25
C LEU A 115 -21.14 61.07 -51.17
N ALA A 116 -20.94 61.50 -49.93
CA ALA A 116 -20.67 60.60 -48.82
C ALA A 116 -21.89 59.72 -48.51
N GLU A 117 -23.11 60.27 -48.53
CA GLU A 117 -24.36 59.54 -48.36
C GLU A 117 -24.56 58.49 -49.47
N LEU A 118 -24.35 58.87 -50.74
CA LEU A 118 -24.41 57.94 -51.87
C LEU A 118 -23.35 56.82 -51.76
N LYS A 119 -22.12 57.18 -51.34
CA LYS A 119 -21.06 56.21 -51.08
C LYS A 119 -21.52 55.18 -50.05
N GLN A 120 -21.97 55.63 -48.87
CA GLN A 120 -22.34 54.71 -47.79
C GLN A 120 -23.51 53.81 -48.22
N ASN A 121 -24.56 54.37 -48.82
CA ASN A 121 -25.70 53.55 -49.25
C ASN A 121 -25.32 52.48 -50.29
N GLU A 122 -24.48 52.81 -51.28
CA GLU A 122 -24.07 51.84 -52.30
C GLU A 122 -23.08 50.80 -51.74
N VAL A 123 -22.15 51.23 -50.88
CA VAL A 123 -21.18 50.36 -50.21
C VAL A 123 -21.89 49.39 -49.26
N ASP A 124 -22.80 49.86 -48.42
CA ASP A 124 -23.56 49.03 -47.48
C ASP A 124 -24.41 48.00 -48.24
N ASN A 125 -25.10 48.42 -49.31
CA ASN A 125 -25.85 47.52 -50.17
C ASN A 125 -24.95 46.49 -50.87
N GLY A 126 -23.76 46.90 -51.31
CA GLY A 126 -22.77 46.03 -51.93
C GLY A 126 -22.21 45.00 -50.95
N ILE A 127 -21.92 45.42 -49.72
CA ILE A 127 -21.42 44.58 -48.62
C ILE A 127 -22.45 43.53 -48.25
N VAL A 128 -23.71 43.91 -48.04
CA VAL A 128 -24.79 42.96 -47.70
C VAL A 128 -24.98 41.92 -48.83
N LYS A 129 -24.90 42.34 -50.09
CA LYS A 129 -24.95 41.42 -51.25
C LYS A 129 -23.74 40.48 -51.29
N LEU A 130 -22.54 41.02 -51.05
CA LEU A 130 -21.30 40.25 -51.03
C LEU A 130 -21.31 39.23 -49.90
N GLU A 131 -21.70 39.63 -48.69
CA GLU A 131 -21.86 38.76 -47.53
C GLU A 131 -22.84 37.61 -47.84
N SER A 132 -24.00 37.94 -48.39
CA SER A 132 -25.00 36.95 -48.77
C SER A 132 -24.48 35.95 -49.82
N LEU A 133 -23.75 36.43 -50.83
CA LEU A 133 -23.17 35.60 -51.88
C LEU A 133 -22.05 34.71 -51.33
N LEU A 134 -21.16 35.30 -50.52
CA LEU A 134 -20.01 34.62 -49.95
C LEU A 134 -20.48 33.52 -48.99
N ASN A 135 -21.45 33.81 -48.11
CA ASN A 135 -22.03 32.82 -47.22
C ASN A 135 -22.68 31.67 -48.00
N ALA A 136 -23.48 31.97 -49.04
CA ALA A 136 -24.11 30.93 -49.86
C ALA A 136 -23.09 30.06 -50.64
N THR A 137 -21.96 30.66 -51.05
CA THR A 137 -20.91 29.94 -51.78
C THR A 137 -20.08 29.09 -50.84
N VAL A 138 -19.69 29.65 -49.70
CA VAL A 138 -18.93 28.96 -48.65
C VAL A 138 -19.74 27.79 -48.12
N ASP A 139 -21.00 27.97 -47.74
CA ASP A 139 -21.89 26.89 -47.28
C ASP A 139 -21.91 25.72 -48.28
N LYS A 140 -22.19 26.01 -49.56
CA LYS A 140 -22.27 25.00 -50.62
C LYS A 140 -20.94 24.27 -50.89
N ASP A 141 -19.81 24.97 -50.87
CA ASP A 141 -18.52 24.35 -51.15
C ASP A 141 -17.95 23.63 -49.93
N PHE A 142 -18.26 24.11 -48.72
CA PHE A 142 -17.89 23.44 -47.47
C PHE A 142 -18.77 22.21 -47.18
N ASP A 143 -20.03 22.18 -47.60
CA ASP A 143 -20.84 20.95 -47.63
C ASP A 143 -20.18 19.86 -48.48
N LYS A 144 -19.69 20.22 -49.68
CA LYS A 144 -18.99 19.27 -50.56
C LYS A 144 -17.66 18.83 -49.96
N PHE A 145 -16.95 19.76 -49.33
CA PHE A 145 -15.71 19.46 -48.63
C PHE A 145 -15.95 18.48 -47.48
N GLU A 146 -16.98 18.69 -46.66
CA GLU A 146 -17.37 17.80 -45.58
C GLU A 146 -17.65 16.39 -46.13
N ILE A 147 -18.49 16.29 -47.17
CA ILE A 147 -18.82 15.01 -47.80
C ILE A 147 -17.57 14.35 -48.37
N TYR A 148 -16.71 15.09 -49.06
CA TYR A 148 -15.51 14.56 -49.69
C TYR A 148 -14.50 14.06 -48.65
N THR A 149 -14.28 14.83 -47.59
CA THR A 149 -13.32 14.50 -46.53
C THR A 149 -13.76 13.27 -45.76
N LEU A 150 -15.03 13.19 -45.33
CA LEU A 150 -15.58 12.01 -44.64
C LEU A 150 -15.60 10.76 -45.52
N ARG A 151 -15.76 10.93 -46.83
CA ARG A 151 -15.81 9.79 -47.75
C ARG A 151 -14.44 9.27 -48.18
N ASN A 152 -13.44 10.14 -48.29
CA ASN A 152 -12.16 9.80 -48.93
C ASN A 152 -10.93 9.93 -48.02
N ILE A 153 -10.87 10.94 -47.15
CA ILE A 153 -9.68 11.22 -46.33
C ILE A 153 -9.84 10.60 -44.94
N LEU A 154 -10.95 10.93 -44.28
CA LEU A 154 -11.32 10.44 -42.95
C LEU A 154 -12.14 9.15 -43.09
N ALA A 155 -11.67 8.23 -43.92
CA ALA A 155 -12.29 6.94 -44.20
C ALA A 155 -11.22 5.84 -44.14
N VAL A 156 -11.56 4.70 -43.56
CA VAL A 156 -10.69 3.51 -43.52
C VAL A 156 -11.24 2.49 -44.49
N GLY A 157 -10.63 2.43 -45.68
CA GLY A 157 -11.08 1.56 -46.78
C GLY A 157 -12.36 2.07 -47.46
N HIS A 158 -12.69 1.46 -48.59
CA HIS A 158 -14.00 1.63 -49.25
C HIS A 158 -14.88 0.42 -48.97
N ALA A 159 -16.20 0.55 -49.15
CA ALA A 159 -17.19 -0.47 -48.77
C ALA A 159 -16.95 -1.89 -49.35
N GLU A 160 -16.06 -2.01 -50.34
CA GLU A 160 -15.69 -3.27 -51.01
C GLU A 160 -14.42 -3.92 -50.43
N GLU A 161 -13.60 -3.16 -49.69
CA GLU A 161 -12.38 -3.63 -49.06
C GLU A 161 -12.53 -3.48 -47.54
N ASP A 162 -12.62 -4.62 -46.85
CA ASP A 162 -12.73 -4.71 -45.40
C ASP A 162 -11.39 -4.40 -44.69
N LEU A 163 -10.76 -3.30 -45.09
CA LEU A 163 -9.45 -2.85 -44.63
C LEU A 163 -9.49 -2.50 -43.14
N ALA A 164 -10.65 -2.08 -42.63
CA ALA A 164 -10.88 -1.78 -41.22
C ALA A 164 -10.43 -2.92 -40.29
N ASN A 165 -10.61 -4.17 -40.71
CA ASN A 165 -10.22 -5.34 -39.93
C ASN A 165 -8.71 -5.62 -39.93
N TRP A 166 -7.96 -5.01 -40.86
CA TRP A 166 -6.50 -5.16 -40.98
C TRP A 166 -5.74 -3.97 -40.37
N VAL A 167 -6.42 -2.87 -40.08
CA VAL A 167 -5.82 -1.70 -39.45
C VAL A 167 -5.73 -1.93 -37.94
N ARG A 168 -4.50 -1.93 -37.41
CA ARG A 168 -4.22 -2.01 -35.96
C ARG A 168 -3.62 -0.69 -35.51
N LEU A 169 -4.24 -0.05 -34.52
CA LEU A 169 -3.71 1.16 -33.91
C LEU A 169 -2.53 0.84 -32.99
N ASP A 170 -1.64 1.82 -32.79
CA ASP A 170 -0.39 1.61 -32.04
C ASP A 170 -0.60 1.11 -30.61
N HIS A 171 -1.67 1.53 -29.92
CA HIS A 171 -1.97 1.09 -28.54
C HIS A 171 -2.46 -0.36 -28.47
N TYR A 172 -2.88 -0.95 -29.60
CA TYR A 172 -3.13 -2.39 -29.66
C TYR A 172 -1.86 -3.20 -29.91
N LYS A 173 -0.70 -2.59 -30.22
CA LYS A 173 0.56 -3.31 -30.48
C LYS A 173 1.03 -4.03 -29.21
N GLY A 174 0.84 -5.35 -29.15
CA GLY A 174 1.15 -6.19 -27.98
C GLY A 174 -0.08 -6.69 -27.20
N VAL A 175 -1.28 -6.25 -27.58
CA VAL A 175 -2.54 -6.83 -27.10
C VAL A 175 -3.00 -7.87 -28.12
N ASP A 176 -2.69 -9.14 -27.88
CA ASP A 176 -3.18 -10.24 -28.70
C ASP A 176 -4.54 -10.71 -28.19
N VAL A 177 -5.60 -10.13 -28.76
CA VAL A 177 -7.01 -10.43 -28.43
C VAL A 177 -7.36 -11.90 -28.73
N VAL A 178 -6.59 -12.57 -29.58
CA VAL A 178 -6.78 -13.99 -29.95
C VAL A 178 -6.54 -14.92 -28.75
N ASN A 179 -5.73 -14.51 -27.77
CA ASN A 179 -5.47 -15.27 -26.54
C ASN A 179 -6.33 -14.77 -25.36
N ALA A 180 -7.54 -14.25 -25.64
CA ALA A 180 -8.46 -13.77 -24.60
C ALA A 180 -8.88 -14.86 -23.59
N ASP A 181 -8.75 -16.14 -23.95
CA ASP A 181 -9.00 -17.28 -23.06
C ASP A 181 -7.92 -17.45 -21.98
N GLU A 182 -6.72 -16.90 -22.19
CA GLU A 182 -5.62 -16.88 -21.22
C GLU A 182 -5.56 -15.57 -20.40
N VAL A 183 -6.62 -14.76 -20.42
CA VAL A 183 -6.69 -13.56 -19.56
C VAL A 183 -6.82 -14.02 -18.10
N PRO A 184 -5.87 -13.67 -17.21
CA PRO A 184 -5.95 -14.08 -15.81
C PRO A 184 -7.24 -13.53 -15.20
N THR A 185 -8.09 -14.42 -14.71
CA THR A 185 -9.31 -14.00 -14.04
C THR A 185 -8.97 -13.07 -12.88
N PRO A 186 -9.81 -12.07 -12.57
CA PRO A 186 -9.53 -11.14 -11.47
C PRO A 186 -9.33 -11.88 -10.14
N GLN A 187 -9.95 -13.04 -9.99
CA GLN A 187 -9.77 -13.95 -8.86
C GLN A 187 -8.35 -14.55 -8.81
N GLN A 188 -7.78 -14.99 -9.94
CA GLN A 188 -6.40 -15.49 -10.00
C GLN A 188 -5.40 -14.38 -9.66
N VAL A 189 -5.62 -13.16 -10.15
CA VAL A 189 -4.78 -12.00 -9.80
C VAL A 189 -4.86 -11.70 -8.30
N GLN A 190 -6.06 -11.70 -7.71
CA GLN A 190 -6.22 -11.51 -6.26
C GLN A 190 -5.57 -12.63 -5.44
N LEU A 191 -5.69 -13.87 -5.89
CA LEU A 191 -5.04 -15.02 -5.26
C LEU A 191 -3.52 -14.88 -5.31
N GLN A 192 -2.97 -14.45 -6.44
CA GLN A 192 -1.54 -14.23 -6.59
C GLN A 192 -1.04 -13.05 -5.75
N ARG A 193 -1.82 -11.96 -5.63
CA ARG A 193 -1.54 -10.87 -4.68
C ARG A 193 -1.53 -11.37 -3.24
N ARG A 194 -2.50 -12.20 -2.83
CA ARG A 194 -2.52 -12.81 -1.50
C ARG A 194 -1.30 -13.70 -1.27
N LYS A 195 -0.93 -14.55 -2.24
CA LYS A 195 0.29 -15.35 -2.19
C LYS A 195 1.53 -14.47 -2.02
N LEU A 196 1.63 -13.38 -2.78
CA LEU A 196 2.74 -12.43 -2.64
C LEU A 196 2.78 -11.82 -1.24
N HIS A 197 1.64 -11.39 -0.68
CA HIS A 197 1.58 -10.89 0.69
C HIS A 197 2.03 -11.92 1.73
N GLU A 198 1.58 -13.17 1.62
CA GLU A 198 2.01 -14.24 2.54
C GLU A 198 3.50 -14.56 2.38
N THR A 199 4.02 -14.60 1.14
CA THR A 199 5.46 -14.81 0.91
C THR A 199 6.31 -13.65 1.43
N ALA A 200 5.83 -12.41 1.30
CA ALA A 200 6.50 -11.24 1.83
C ALA A 200 6.52 -11.27 3.37
N LYS A 201 5.39 -11.62 4.00
CA LYS A 201 5.28 -11.80 5.45
C LYS A 201 6.19 -12.92 5.97
N LEU A 202 6.26 -14.04 5.26
CA LEU A 202 7.16 -15.13 5.60
C LEU A 202 8.62 -14.70 5.47
N ASN A 203 8.97 -13.95 4.42
CA ASN A 203 10.33 -13.43 4.23
C ASN A 203 10.75 -12.47 5.37
N THR A 204 9.85 -11.58 5.82
CA THR A 204 10.17 -10.71 6.96
C THR A 204 10.36 -11.49 8.26
N MET A 205 9.55 -12.53 8.50
CA MET A 205 9.72 -13.43 9.65
C MET A 205 11.04 -14.20 9.57
N LEU A 206 11.39 -14.76 8.41
CA LEU A 206 12.65 -15.47 8.21
C LEU A 206 13.86 -14.56 8.44
N LYS A 207 13.84 -13.33 7.93
CA LYS A 207 14.91 -12.35 8.18
C LYS A 207 15.01 -11.98 9.65
N ALA A 208 13.89 -11.90 10.38
CA ALA A 208 13.92 -11.67 11.82
C ALA A 208 14.52 -12.86 12.58
N GLU A 209 14.20 -14.09 12.19
CA GLU A 209 14.82 -15.29 12.78
C GLU A 209 16.30 -15.40 12.42
N GLU A 210 16.70 -15.09 11.20
CA GLU A 210 18.10 -15.02 10.79
C GLU A 210 18.87 -14.03 11.66
N ALA A 211 18.32 -12.83 11.90
CA ALA A 211 18.92 -11.85 12.78
C ALA A 211 19.02 -12.31 14.24
N ARG A 212 18.00 -13.02 14.77
CA ARG A 212 18.05 -13.63 16.11
C ARG A 212 19.11 -14.71 16.20
N ASN A 213 19.15 -15.61 15.21
CA ASN A 213 20.14 -16.67 15.14
C ASN A 213 21.55 -16.10 15.03
N ALA A 214 21.76 -15.06 14.23
CA ALA A 214 23.03 -14.33 14.15
C ALA A 214 23.42 -13.70 15.50
N ALA A 215 22.47 -13.09 16.21
CA ALA A 215 22.72 -12.54 17.54
C ALA A 215 23.06 -13.64 18.56
N ILE A 216 22.35 -14.76 18.57
CA ILE A 216 22.67 -15.91 19.43
C ILE A 216 24.05 -16.46 19.09
N LEU A 217 24.38 -16.63 17.81
CA LEU A 217 25.70 -17.08 17.38
C LEU A 217 26.80 -16.09 17.79
N SER A 218 26.54 -14.77 17.75
CA SER A 218 27.46 -13.76 18.29
C SER A 218 27.62 -13.88 19.81
N GLN A 219 26.54 -14.14 20.55
CA GLN A 219 26.61 -14.35 22.01
C GLN A 219 27.37 -15.63 22.35
N LEU A 220 27.09 -16.73 21.67
CA LEU A 220 27.78 -18.01 21.85
C LEU A 220 29.27 -17.89 21.47
N SER A 221 29.59 -17.23 20.36
CA SER A 221 30.98 -17.00 19.96
C SER A 221 31.70 -16.07 20.93
N ARG A 222 31.05 -15.03 21.46
CA ARG A 222 31.57 -14.21 22.57
C ARG A 222 31.78 -15.01 23.85
N LEU A 223 30.87 -15.90 24.22
CA LEU A 223 31.00 -16.72 25.42
C LEU A 223 32.12 -17.75 25.31
N ILE A 224 32.27 -18.36 24.12
CA ILE A 224 33.29 -19.37 23.80
C ILE A 224 34.65 -18.74 23.43
N GLY A 225 34.69 -17.42 23.17
CA GLY A 225 35.89 -16.71 22.72
C GLY A 225 36.34 -17.10 21.30
N ALA A 226 35.40 -17.48 20.45
CA ALA A 226 35.66 -17.94 19.08
C ALA A 226 35.61 -16.82 18.03
N GLU A 227 35.49 -15.55 18.45
CA GLU A 227 35.53 -14.44 17.50
C GLU A 227 36.92 -14.32 16.84
N PRO A 228 37.01 -14.07 15.52
CA PRO A 228 38.27 -13.72 14.89
C PRO A 228 38.75 -12.41 15.51
N LYS A 229 40.01 -12.37 15.95
CA LYS A 229 40.65 -11.16 16.46
C LYS A 229 40.45 -10.02 15.45
N GLN A 230 39.55 -9.08 15.73
CA GLN A 230 39.64 -7.76 15.13
C GLN A 230 40.78 -7.06 15.87
N GLU A 231 41.83 -6.73 15.12
CA GLU A 231 42.98 -5.99 15.61
C GLU A 231 42.51 -4.62 16.12
N GLY A 232 42.67 -4.35 17.42
CA GLY A 232 42.67 -2.97 17.92
C GLY A 232 41.90 -2.64 19.19
N GLU A 233 41.15 -3.55 19.83
CA GLU A 233 40.49 -3.24 21.11
C GLU A 233 40.95 -4.14 22.25
N GLU A 234 41.85 -3.59 23.08
CA GLU A 234 42.13 -4.08 24.43
C GLU A 234 40.86 -3.88 25.29
N SER A 235 39.98 -4.88 25.32
CA SER A 235 38.92 -4.97 26.31
C SER A 235 39.20 -6.16 27.24
N GLU A 236 39.39 -5.86 28.52
CA GLU A 236 39.73 -6.74 29.64
C GLU A 236 38.72 -7.88 29.92
N ASN A 237 37.70 -8.09 29.09
CA ASN A 237 36.70 -9.14 29.27
C ASN A 237 37.06 -10.38 28.45
N LYS A 238 38.03 -11.14 28.97
CA LYS A 238 38.34 -12.49 28.49
C LYS A 238 37.05 -13.32 28.57
N ALA A 239 36.57 -13.79 27.43
CA ALA A 239 35.35 -14.56 27.31
C ALA A 239 35.27 -15.69 28.38
N PRO A 240 34.15 -15.83 29.12
CA PRO A 240 34.07 -16.64 30.34
C PRO A 240 34.38 -18.12 30.13
N PHE A 241 34.14 -18.64 28.91
CA PHE A 241 34.45 -20.02 28.55
C PHE A 241 35.60 -20.16 27.55
N ALA A 242 36.31 -19.07 27.20
CA ALA A 242 37.49 -19.15 26.34
C ALA A 242 38.61 -20.01 26.94
N PHE A 243 38.66 -20.11 28.27
CA PHE A 243 39.55 -21.03 28.96
C PHE A 243 39.34 -22.46 28.45
N LEU A 244 38.10 -22.96 28.30
CA LEU A 244 37.82 -24.34 27.88
C LEU A 244 38.38 -24.72 26.50
N LYS A 245 38.53 -23.75 25.59
CA LYS A 245 39.11 -23.95 24.25
C LYS A 245 40.64 -23.85 24.21
N SER A 246 41.26 -23.25 25.22
CA SER A 246 42.72 -23.18 25.29
C SER A 246 43.27 -24.56 25.65
N SER A 247 44.20 -25.09 24.84
CA SER A 247 44.67 -26.49 25.00
C SER A 247 45.32 -26.77 26.37
N GLU A 248 45.81 -25.71 27.03
CA GLU A 248 46.40 -25.77 28.38
C GLU A 248 45.32 -26.00 29.47
N ALA A 249 44.13 -25.43 29.30
CA ALA A 249 43.00 -25.61 30.20
C ALA A 249 42.31 -26.96 30.06
N THR A 250 42.28 -27.52 28.85
CA THR A 250 41.71 -28.84 28.60
C THR A 250 42.57 -29.91 29.27
N ALA A 251 43.90 -29.73 29.30
CA ALA A 251 44.82 -30.56 30.08
C ALA A 251 44.57 -30.42 31.60
N GLN A 252 44.42 -29.20 32.12
CA GLN A 252 44.10 -28.98 33.55
C GLN A 252 42.71 -29.49 33.96
N ALA A 253 41.70 -29.40 33.09
CA ALA A 253 40.34 -29.88 33.38
C ALA A 253 40.26 -31.42 33.38
N GLN A 254 41.01 -32.11 32.51
CA GLN A 254 41.17 -33.56 32.58
C GLN A 254 41.91 -33.98 33.86
N ASN A 255 42.94 -33.24 34.27
CA ASN A 255 43.60 -33.46 35.56
C ASN A 255 42.64 -33.26 36.74
N LEU A 256 41.78 -32.23 36.74
CA LEU A 256 40.81 -32.02 37.82
C LEU A 256 39.78 -33.15 37.91
N ALA A 257 39.29 -33.65 36.76
CA ALA A 257 38.39 -34.80 36.71
C ALA A 257 39.08 -36.09 37.19
N GLN A 258 40.37 -36.27 36.84
CA GLN A 258 41.17 -37.39 37.31
C GLN A 258 41.47 -37.30 38.81
N ASP A 259 41.90 -36.13 39.32
CA ASP A 259 42.18 -35.86 40.72
C ASP A 259 40.92 -36.03 41.60
N THR A 260 39.75 -35.59 41.13
CA THR A 260 38.48 -35.82 41.84
C THR A 260 38.10 -37.30 41.85
N GLN A 261 38.33 -38.04 40.77
CA GLN A 261 38.11 -39.49 40.76
C GLN A 261 39.12 -40.25 41.64
N GLU A 262 40.38 -39.82 41.67
CA GLU A 262 41.41 -40.42 42.52
C GLU A 262 41.18 -40.11 44.01
N THR A 263 40.81 -38.88 44.35
CA THR A 263 40.41 -38.53 45.73
C THR A 263 39.14 -39.29 46.15
N LEU A 264 38.15 -39.44 45.27
CA LEU A 264 36.97 -40.25 45.56
C LEU A 264 37.32 -41.73 45.80
N LYS A 265 38.27 -42.28 45.04
CA LYS A 265 38.81 -43.63 45.27
C LYS A 265 39.61 -43.75 46.58
N GLN A 266 40.20 -42.67 47.08
CA GLN A 266 40.99 -42.66 48.32
C GLN A 266 40.15 -42.49 49.60
N ILE A 267 38.94 -41.92 49.51
CA ILE A 267 38.04 -41.73 50.67
C ILE A 267 37.73 -43.04 51.42
N PRO A 268 37.38 -44.17 50.76
CA PRO A 268 37.11 -45.43 51.46
C PRO A 268 38.34 -45.99 52.18
N ALA A 269 39.54 -45.83 51.58
CA ALA A 269 40.79 -46.28 52.20
C ALA A 269 41.11 -45.46 53.46
N LEU A 270 40.84 -44.15 53.45
CA LEU A 270 40.95 -43.30 54.64
C LEU A 270 39.92 -43.64 55.70
N GLN A 271 38.68 -43.99 55.33
CA GLN A 271 37.66 -44.45 56.28
C GLN A 271 38.11 -45.73 56.99
N GLN A 272 38.68 -46.70 56.27
CA GLN A 272 39.23 -47.92 56.87
C GLN A 272 40.42 -47.65 57.79
N LEU A 273 41.28 -46.68 57.47
CA LEU A 273 42.38 -46.26 58.35
C LEU A 273 41.88 -45.51 59.59
N LEU A 274 40.84 -44.69 59.45
CA LEU A 274 40.18 -44.02 60.58
C LEU A 274 39.49 -45.02 61.49
N GLU A 275 38.89 -46.08 60.95
CA GLU A 275 38.29 -47.16 61.74
C GLU A 275 39.36 -47.94 62.50
N LYS A 276 40.48 -48.27 61.84
CA LYS A 276 41.66 -48.87 62.51
C LYS A 276 42.28 -47.95 63.57
N LEU A 277 42.36 -46.65 63.33
CA LEU A 277 42.85 -45.67 64.31
C LEU A 277 41.86 -45.45 65.45
N LYS A 278 40.55 -45.49 65.17
CA LYS A 278 39.50 -45.41 66.17
C LYS A 278 39.55 -46.64 67.08
N ASP A 279 39.74 -47.82 66.54
CA ASP A 279 39.94 -49.04 67.32
C ASP A 279 41.24 -48.97 68.12
N ALA A 280 42.33 -48.45 67.53
CA ALA A 280 43.58 -48.22 68.25
C ALA A 280 43.47 -47.15 69.36
N MET A 281 42.61 -46.15 69.19
CA MET A 281 42.29 -45.13 70.22
C MET A 281 41.33 -45.66 71.28
N GLN A 282 40.38 -46.54 70.95
CA GLN A 282 39.53 -47.21 71.94
C GLN A 282 40.35 -48.15 72.81
N ASN A 283 41.38 -48.78 72.23
CA ASN A 283 42.32 -49.62 72.97
C ASN A 283 43.36 -48.83 73.79
N ASN A 284 43.60 -47.56 73.44
CA ASN A 284 44.40 -46.61 74.23
C ASN A 284 43.49 -45.49 74.76
N SER A 285 42.65 -45.81 75.74
CA SER A 285 41.90 -44.83 76.51
C SER A 285 42.85 -43.84 77.19
N ASN A 286 42.95 -42.65 76.60
CA ASN A 286 43.74 -41.54 77.09
C ASN A 286 43.03 -40.90 78.31
N PRO A 287 43.59 -40.88 79.53
CA PRO A 287 42.91 -40.43 80.74
C PRO A 287 42.96 -38.90 80.92
N ARG A 288 42.82 -38.13 79.83
CA ARG A 288 42.96 -36.65 79.85
C ARG A 288 41.65 -35.88 79.63
N GLN A 289 40.57 -36.54 79.24
CA GLN A 289 39.31 -35.86 78.92
C GLN A 289 38.39 -35.61 80.13
N ALA A 290 38.72 -36.10 81.33
CA ALA A 290 37.88 -35.98 82.52
C ALA A 290 38.12 -34.71 83.37
N ARG A 291 38.71 -33.64 82.83
CA ARG A 291 39.09 -32.44 83.62
C ARG A 291 38.45 -31.11 83.19
N PHE A 292 37.44 -31.10 82.33
CA PHE A 292 36.94 -29.83 81.76
C PHE A 292 35.47 -29.49 82.00
N ASP A 293 34.79 -30.13 82.94
CA ASP A 293 33.37 -29.83 83.21
C ASP A 293 33.12 -29.37 84.65
N ASP A 294 33.96 -28.46 85.15
CA ASP A 294 33.71 -27.79 86.43
C ASP A 294 33.07 -26.40 86.17
N SER A 295 31.73 -26.42 86.11
CA SER A 295 30.88 -25.27 85.78
C SER A 295 30.91 -24.14 86.81
N ASP A 296 31.60 -24.31 87.94
CA ASP A 296 31.69 -23.34 89.03
C ASP A 296 33.02 -22.59 89.13
N SER A 297 33.98 -22.90 88.26
CA SER A 297 35.27 -22.19 88.18
C SER A 297 35.12 -20.77 87.63
N MET A 298 36.00 -19.85 88.06
CA MET A 298 36.05 -18.43 87.64
C MET A 298 36.07 -18.25 86.12
N ASP A 299 36.68 -19.20 85.39
CA ASP A 299 36.71 -19.20 83.93
C ASP A 299 35.35 -19.55 83.29
N GLY A 300 34.54 -20.39 83.93
CA GLY A 300 33.17 -20.68 83.53
C GLY A 300 32.26 -19.46 83.68
N ARG A 301 32.38 -18.77 84.83
CA ARG A 301 31.64 -17.52 85.10
C ARG A 301 32.02 -16.40 84.13
N ARG A 302 33.31 -16.29 83.77
CA ARG A 302 33.78 -15.33 82.76
C ARG A 302 33.21 -15.61 81.37
N ARG A 303 33.12 -16.87 80.95
CA ARG A 303 32.53 -17.25 79.66
C ARG A 303 31.03 -16.92 79.62
N GLN A 304 30.30 -17.19 80.70
CA GLN A 304 28.89 -16.82 80.80
C GLN A 304 28.67 -15.30 80.74
N TYR A 305 29.53 -14.53 81.41
CA TYR A 305 29.48 -13.07 81.36
C TYR A 305 29.76 -12.52 79.96
N LEU A 306 30.80 -13.04 79.28
CA LEU A 306 31.10 -12.67 77.90
C LEU A 306 29.94 -13.02 76.97
N ASN A 307 29.32 -14.20 77.12
CA ASN A 307 28.15 -14.60 76.33
C ASN A 307 26.91 -13.73 76.61
N ALA A 308 26.70 -13.30 77.85
CA ALA A 308 25.62 -12.38 78.19
C ALA A 308 25.85 -10.96 77.62
N GLN A 309 27.10 -10.50 77.59
CA GLN A 309 27.45 -9.20 77.05
C GLN A 309 27.41 -9.19 75.51
N THR A 310 27.83 -10.27 74.86
CA THR A 310 27.67 -10.43 73.40
C THR A 310 26.21 -10.56 73.01
N ARG A 311 25.38 -11.30 73.76
CA ARG A 311 23.92 -11.39 73.55
C ARG A 311 23.25 -10.00 73.57
N ARG A 312 23.54 -9.18 74.60
CA ARG A 312 23.01 -7.81 74.68
C ARG A 312 23.51 -6.89 73.55
N ALA A 313 24.72 -7.10 73.04
CA ALA A 313 25.25 -6.33 71.92
C ALA A 313 24.59 -6.69 70.58
N LEU A 314 24.24 -7.98 70.40
CA LEU A 314 23.48 -8.48 69.25
C LEU A 314 22.02 -8.00 69.27
N GLU A 315 21.37 -8.00 70.44
CA GLU A 315 20.02 -7.46 70.63
C GLU A 315 19.95 -5.96 70.29
N ARG A 316 20.94 -5.16 70.69
CA ARG A 316 21.03 -3.74 70.31
C ARG A 316 21.20 -3.51 68.80
N LYS A 317 21.75 -4.48 68.07
CA LYS A 317 21.88 -4.45 66.61
C LYS A 317 20.69 -5.11 65.89
N GLY A 318 19.66 -5.53 66.64
CA GLY A 318 18.42 -6.08 66.07
C GLY A 318 18.55 -7.52 65.57
N ILE A 319 19.55 -8.27 66.05
CA ILE A 319 19.76 -9.68 65.70
C ILE A 319 19.43 -10.52 66.93
N ASP A 320 18.35 -11.30 66.86
CA ASP A 320 17.89 -12.14 67.96
C ASP A 320 18.53 -13.55 67.84
N PRO A 321 19.40 -13.97 68.78
CA PRO A 321 20.15 -15.22 68.65
C PRO A 321 19.32 -16.48 68.94
N GLU A 322 18.06 -16.36 69.36
CA GLU A 322 17.13 -17.51 69.52
C GLU A 322 16.11 -17.64 68.39
N SER A 323 16.20 -16.79 67.35
CA SER A 323 15.49 -17.04 66.09
C SER A 323 16.22 -18.17 65.35
N GLY A 324 15.67 -19.38 65.47
CA GLY A 324 16.18 -20.59 64.84
C GLY A 324 16.51 -20.39 63.36
N ALA A 325 17.60 -21.05 62.94
CA ALA A 325 18.12 -21.11 61.59
C ALA A 325 17.00 -21.25 60.54
N GLY A 326 16.75 -20.19 59.76
CA GLY A 326 15.82 -20.30 58.63
C GLY A 326 15.29 -19.02 58.00
N SER A 327 15.45 -17.84 58.58
CA SER A 327 14.95 -16.61 57.93
C SER A 327 15.64 -15.35 58.41
N SER A 328 16.75 -14.96 57.78
CA SER A 328 17.28 -13.60 57.91
C SER A 328 18.23 -13.24 56.77
N LEU A 329 17.68 -12.98 55.59
CA LEU A 329 18.32 -12.10 54.60
C LEU A 329 17.34 -11.09 53.96
N THR A 330 16.08 -11.07 54.39
CA THR A 330 15.09 -10.09 53.93
C THR A 330 14.22 -9.65 55.10
N ALA A 331 14.74 -8.78 55.94
CA ALA A 331 13.91 -8.02 56.87
C ALA A 331 14.53 -6.64 57.09
N GLY A 332 14.09 -5.69 56.25
CA GLY A 332 14.19 -4.27 56.56
C GLY A 332 13.54 -3.97 57.92
N ARG A 333 13.91 -2.82 58.48
CA ARG A 333 13.44 -2.33 59.78
C ARG A 333 11.94 -2.61 60.00
N ARG A 334 11.58 -3.15 61.16
CA ARG A 334 10.17 -3.21 61.58
C ARG A 334 9.69 -1.77 61.79
N MET A 335 8.73 -1.34 60.96
CA MET A 335 8.11 -0.02 61.04
C MET A 335 7.37 0.15 62.37
N GLY A 336 7.47 1.34 62.94
CA GLY A 336 6.86 1.66 64.24
C GLY A 336 5.33 1.66 64.16
N ARG A 337 4.66 1.44 65.30
CA ARG A 337 3.20 1.42 65.38
C ARG A 337 2.54 2.71 64.85
N GLU A 338 3.20 3.85 65.04
CA GLU A 338 2.76 5.15 64.51
C GLU A 338 2.85 5.25 62.98
N GLU A 339 3.83 4.58 62.36
CA GLU A 339 3.98 4.53 60.90
C GLU A 339 2.91 3.62 60.26
N LEU A 340 2.50 2.57 60.97
CA LEU A 340 1.39 1.69 60.58
C LEU A 340 0.04 2.41 60.60
N GLU A 341 -0.24 3.21 61.64
CA GLU A 341 -1.46 4.02 61.72
C GLU A 341 -1.50 5.11 60.63
N GLY A 342 -0.34 5.68 60.27
CA GLY A 342 -0.23 6.63 59.15
C GLY A 342 -0.60 6.00 57.80
N ILE A 343 -0.13 4.78 57.53
CA ILE A 343 -0.43 4.06 56.27
C ILE A 343 -1.88 3.60 56.21
N GLU A 344 -2.47 3.22 57.34
CA GLU A 344 -3.88 2.84 57.45
C GLU A 344 -4.81 4.03 57.12
N SER A 345 -4.49 5.23 57.61
CA SER A 345 -5.25 6.46 57.30
C SER A 345 -5.25 6.80 55.79
N VAL A 346 -4.12 6.60 55.10
CA VAL A 346 -3.97 6.88 53.67
C VAL A 346 -4.70 5.83 52.84
N ALA A 347 -4.65 4.56 53.24
CA ALA A 347 -5.40 3.49 52.58
C ALA A 347 -6.92 3.70 52.69
N GLN A 348 -7.41 4.18 53.83
CA GLN A 348 -8.83 4.48 54.02
C GLN A 348 -9.30 5.70 53.19
N ALA A 349 -8.46 6.72 53.03
CA ALA A 349 -8.74 7.86 52.16
C ALA A 349 -8.79 7.47 50.67
N LEU A 350 -7.96 6.52 50.23
CA LEU A 350 -7.93 6.04 48.85
C LEU A 350 -9.09 5.07 48.51
N GLY A 351 -9.54 4.29 49.50
CA GLY A 351 -10.68 3.36 49.36
C GLY A 351 -12.06 4.04 49.27
N GLY A 352 -12.22 5.24 49.84
CA GLY A 352 -13.46 6.02 49.77
C GLY A 352 -13.77 6.62 48.38
N ALA A 353 -12.75 6.84 47.55
CA ALA A 353 -12.90 7.49 46.25
C ALA A 353 -13.39 6.54 45.12
N GLN A 354 -13.34 5.22 45.32
CA GLN A 354 -13.76 4.24 44.30
C GLN A 354 -15.28 3.93 44.34
N ASN A 355 -15.97 4.18 45.44
CA ASN A 355 -17.43 3.92 45.57
C ASN A 355 -18.35 5.06 45.08
N ALA A 356 -17.80 6.20 44.66
CA ALA A 356 -18.58 7.31 44.09
C ALA A 356 -18.72 7.27 42.56
N ARG A 357 -17.99 6.38 41.85
CA ARG A 357 -18.02 6.26 40.38
C ARG A 357 -18.96 5.16 39.83
N SER A 358 -19.68 4.44 40.69
CA SER A 358 -20.55 3.31 40.30
C SER A 358 -22.07 3.59 40.39
N ARG A 359 -22.50 4.86 40.55
CA ARG A 359 -23.94 5.24 40.59
C ARG A 359 -24.40 6.28 39.55
N SER A 360 -23.64 6.50 38.48
CA SER A 360 -24.12 7.26 37.32
C SER A 360 -23.88 6.49 36.03
N ARG A 361 -24.77 5.55 35.71
CA ARG A 361 -25.16 5.20 34.35
C ARG A 361 -26.50 4.49 34.36
#